data_AF-A0A507QK88-F1
#
_entry.id   AF-A0A507QK88-F1
#
_cell.length_a   1.000
_cell.length_b   1.000
_cell.length_c   1.000
_cell.angle_alpha   90.00
_cell.angle_beta   90.00
_cell.angle_gamma   90.00
#
_symmetry.space_group_name_H-M   'P 1'
#
loop_
_entity.id
_entity.type
_entity.pdbx_description
1 polymer ?
#
loop_
_entity_poly.entity_id
_entity_poly.type
_entity_poly.pdbx_seq_one_letter_code
_entity_poly.pdbx_strand_id
1 'polypeptide(L)'
;MAFGKLYGLPDNGRTIAVLVAAKSNDLELELVKTEASSAASFNQSAEYRKIAPLGKIPAFEGANGYTLSEVIAIAIYITSQNEKTTLLGKTKQDYASILRWLSFFNAEVLPKFGGWYRPLLGLDPYNKKTVDDTSKAALKATAVLESHLTANTYLVGERITLADFFGAALLTRAFATVLDKAWRSSNPAVTRWYETIVNQPAFKAVVEKPILVEEAIKYVPPKKEEKPKAAPKAAPAQQEEEPKPAPKPKHPLEALGKPTLILDDWKRQYSNEDTRPVALPWFWEHYKADEYSLWKVDYKYNDELKLTFMANNLIGGFHARLEASRKYIFGAQSVYGTNNNCLITGVFMIRGQDHVPAFDVAPDWESYSFTKLDPTKEEDRKTIDDLWAWDVPVVVDGKEYPWADGHVFK
;
A
#
# COMPACT_ATOMS: atom_id res chain seq x y z
N MET A 1 23.23 26.00 -21.65
CA MET A 1 22.14 25.26 -22.32
C MET A 1 22.08 23.91 -21.66
N ALA A 2 20.88 23.42 -21.32
CA ALA A 2 20.74 22.13 -20.66
C ALA A 2 21.32 21.00 -21.55
N PHE A 3 22.03 20.07 -20.92
CA PHE A 3 22.57 18.87 -21.55
C PHE A 3 21.45 17.95 -22.08
N GLY A 4 20.30 17.95 -21.40
CA GLY A 4 19.11 17.24 -21.81
C GLY A 4 17.97 17.44 -20.81
N LYS A 5 16.85 16.78 -21.11
CA LYS A 5 15.66 16.73 -20.28
C LYS A 5 15.66 15.45 -19.45
N LEU A 6 15.33 15.58 -18.18
CA LEU A 6 15.03 14.49 -17.29
C LEU A 6 13.54 14.53 -16.95
N TYR A 7 12.81 13.50 -17.33
CA TYR A 7 11.41 13.32 -17.02
C TYR A 7 11.28 12.63 -15.67
N GLY A 8 10.65 13.27 -14.69
CA GLY A 8 10.51 12.72 -13.35
C GLY A 8 9.81 13.63 -12.35
N LEU A 9 10.02 13.36 -11.06
CA LEU A 9 9.48 14.15 -9.95
C LEU A 9 10.62 14.58 -9.03
N PRO A 10 10.62 15.84 -8.53
CA PRO A 10 11.73 16.38 -7.73
C PRO A 10 11.96 15.62 -6.41
N ASP A 11 10.92 14.99 -5.87
CA ASP A 11 10.91 14.27 -4.60
C ASP A 11 10.97 12.74 -4.76
N ASN A 12 11.12 12.26 -6.00
CA ASN A 12 11.29 10.85 -6.31
C ASN A 12 12.78 10.44 -6.19
N GLY A 13 13.08 9.47 -5.33
CA GLY A 13 14.47 9.06 -5.06
C GLY A 13 15.28 8.64 -6.30
N ARG A 14 14.64 8.01 -7.29
CA ARG A 14 15.31 7.66 -8.56
C ARG A 14 15.64 8.89 -9.40
N THR A 15 14.77 9.90 -9.38
CA THR A 15 15.02 11.18 -10.07
C THR A 15 16.12 11.98 -9.36
N ILE A 16 16.07 12.05 -8.02
CA ILE A 16 17.11 12.69 -7.19
C ILE A 16 18.49 12.09 -7.51
N ALA A 17 18.60 10.76 -7.60
CA ALA A 17 19.88 10.10 -7.90
C ALA A 17 20.52 10.60 -9.21
N VAL A 18 19.72 10.77 -10.27
CA VAL A 18 20.20 11.27 -11.56
C VAL A 18 20.56 12.75 -11.50
N LEU A 19 19.74 13.57 -10.83
CA LEU A 19 20.01 15.00 -10.67
C LEU A 19 21.30 15.24 -9.87
N VAL A 20 21.55 14.47 -8.81
CA VAL A 20 22.78 14.56 -8.01
C VAL A 20 24.00 14.12 -8.81
N ALA A 21 23.88 13.07 -9.64
CA ALA A 21 24.93 12.67 -10.55
C ALA A 21 25.24 13.76 -11.59
N ALA A 22 24.22 14.41 -12.14
CA ALA A 22 24.38 15.54 -13.06
C ALA A 22 25.08 16.73 -12.38
N LYS A 23 24.64 17.13 -11.18
CA LYS A 23 25.26 18.21 -10.40
C LYS A 23 26.71 17.92 -10.02
N SER A 24 27.03 16.65 -9.75
CA SER A 24 28.42 16.24 -9.44
C SER A 24 29.35 16.29 -10.67
N ASN A 25 28.79 16.41 -11.86
CA ASN A 25 29.50 16.50 -13.14
C ASN A 25 29.33 17.86 -13.83
N ASP A 26 28.79 18.86 -13.13
CA ASP A 26 28.49 20.19 -13.68
C ASP A 26 27.59 20.14 -14.94
N LEU A 27 26.74 19.12 -15.03
CA LEU A 27 25.75 18.98 -16.09
C LEU A 27 24.42 19.59 -15.67
N GLU A 28 23.90 20.47 -16.51
CA GLU A 28 22.57 21.06 -16.34
C GLU A 28 21.52 20.17 -17.01
N LEU A 29 20.55 19.67 -16.24
CA LEU A 29 19.40 18.94 -16.76
C LEU A 29 18.13 19.76 -16.53
N GLU A 30 17.30 19.85 -17.56
CA GLU A 30 15.94 20.39 -17.45
C GLU A 30 15.04 19.30 -16.84
N LEU A 31 14.50 19.53 -15.63
CA LEU A 31 13.54 18.62 -15.02
C LEU A 31 12.15 18.86 -15.61
N VAL A 32 11.70 17.96 -16.46
CA VAL A 32 10.31 17.92 -16.96
C VAL A 32 9.46 17.16 -15.94
N LYS A 33 8.59 17.88 -15.25
CA LYS A 33 7.70 17.28 -14.24
C LYS A 33 6.68 16.38 -14.93
N THR A 34 6.60 15.15 -14.44
CA THR A 34 5.69 14.10 -14.92
C THR A 34 4.86 13.58 -13.76
N GLU A 35 4.15 12.46 -13.93
CA GLU A 35 3.41 11.81 -12.86
C GLU A 35 4.07 10.53 -12.37
N ALA A 36 3.86 10.22 -11.09
CA ALA A 36 4.46 9.05 -10.44
C ALA A 36 3.93 7.72 -11.00
N SER A 37 2.65 7.70 -11.38
CA SER A 37 1.99 6.51 -11.91
C SER A 37 2.22 6.37 -13.40
N SER A 38 2.67 5.19 -13.85
CA SER A 38 2.77 4.92 -15.27
C SER A 38 1.42 4.96 -15.98
N ALA A 39 0.30 4.83 -15.25
CA ALA A 39 -1.05 4.90 -15.81
C ALA A 39 -1.57 6.33 -15.98
N ALA A 40 -0.84 7.35 -15.54
CA ALA A 40 -1.23 8.75 -15.70
C ALA A 40 -1.30 9.16 -17.18
N SER A 41 -2.18 10.11 -17.51
CA SER A 41 -2.43 10.55 -18.89
C SER A 41 -1.15 11.01 -19.60
N PHE A 42 -0.30 11.79 -18.93
CA PHE A 42 0.99 12.21 -19.49
C PHE A 42 1.89 11.01 -19.80
N ASN A 43 2.00 10.08 -18.85
CA ASN A 43 2.87 8.90 -18.96
C ASN A 43 2.37 7.91 -20.03
N GLN A 44 1.10 7.98 -20.40
CA GLN A 44 0.47 7.20 -21.46
C GLN A 44 0.58 7.85 -22.85
N SER A 45 0.99 9.13 -22.94
CA SER A 45 1.14 9.84 -24.22
C SER A 45 2.07 9.12 -25.18
N ALA A 46 1.77 9.20 -26.48
CA ALA A 46 2.58 8.58 -27.53
C ALA A 46 3.98 9.19 -27.57
N GLU A 47 4.09 10.49 -27.29
CA GLU A 47 5.33 11.25 -27.21
C GLU A 47 6.22 10.72 -26.09
N TYR A 48 5.69 10.58 -24.88
CA TYR A 48 6.48 10.09 -23.76
C TYR A 48 6.83 8.60 -23.90
N ARG A 49 5.91 7.78 -24.42
CA ARG A 49 6.17 6.35 -24.65
C ARG A 49 7.24 6.07 -25.70
N LYS A 50 7.57 7.02 -26.59
CA LYS A 50 8.75 6.90 -27.47
C LYS A 50 10.06 6.98 -26.69
N ILE A 51 10.10 7.75 -25.61
CA ILE A 51 11.27 7.92 -24.74
C ILE A 51 11.32 6.80 -23.69
N ALA A 52 10.18 6.49 -23.08
CA ALA A 52 10.02 5.49 -22.03
C ALA A 52 8.83 4.56 -22.35
N PRO A 53 9.05 3.42 -23.03
CA PRO A 53 7.99 2.54 -23.52
C PRO A 53 6.99 2.07 -22.45
N LEU A 54 7.44 1.93 -21.20
CA LEU A 54 6.61 1.53 -20.06
C LEU A 54 5.91 2.70 -19.34
N GLY A 55 6.11 3.94 -19.80
CA GLY A 55 5.57 5.14 -19.14
C GLY A 55 6.12 5.36 -17.73
N LYS A 56 7.27 4.77 -17.39
CA LYS A 56 7.89 4.89 -16.06
C LYS A 56 8.85 6.08 -15.98
N ILE A 57 9.11 6.52 -14.76
CA ILE A 57 10.09 7.56 -14.45
C ILE A 57 11.24 6.97 -13.61
N PRO A 58 12.47 7.52 -13.72
CA PRO A 58 12.87 8.60 -14.62
C PRO A 58 13.12 8.12 -16.05
N ALA A 59 13.06 9.07 -16.99
CA ALA A 59 13.47 8.90 -18.38
C ALA A 59 14.29 10.12 -18.84
N PHE A 60 15.20 9.93 -19.78
CA PHE A 60 16.12 10.97 -20.26
C PHE A 60 15.99 11.18 -21.77
N GLU A 61 16.12 12.44 -22.19
CA GLU A 61 16.22 12.86 -23.59
C GLU A 61 17.33 13.91 -23.72
N GLY A 62 18.42 13.57 -24.38
CA GLY A 62 19.53 14.47 -24.62
C GLY A 62 19.19 15.56 -25.63
N ALA A 63 19.88 16.70 -25.57
CA ALA A 63 19.75 17.77 -26.56
C ALA A 63 20.08 17.30 -28.00
N ASN A 64 20.78 16.17 -28.13
CA ASN A 64 21.10 15.49 -29.39
C ASN A 64 20.04 14.48 -29.84
N GLY A 65 18.90 14.38 -29.14
CA GLY A 65 17.82 13.43 -29.43
C GLY A 65 18.05 12.00 -28.90
N TYR A 66 19.13 11.74 -28.16
CA TYR A 66 19.35 10.44 -27.53
C TYR A 66 18.38 10.21 -26.37
N THR A 67 17.58 9.15 -26.44
CA THR A 67 16.62 8.78 -25.38
C THR A 67 17.12 7.60 -24.57
N LEU A 68 16.91 7.63 -23.26
CA LEU A 68 17.29 6.54 -22.36
C LEU A 68 16.29 6.37 -21.22
N SER A 69 15.89 5.12 -20.96
CA SER A 69 15.10 4.72 -19.79
C SER A 69 15.92 3.81 -18.86
N GLU A 70 15.37 3.50 -17.69
CA GLU A 70 16.02 2.78 -16.57
C GLU A 70 17.02 3.63 -15.79
N VAL A 71 16.72 3.87 -14.51
CA VAL A 71 17.46 4.81 -13.66
C VAL A 71 18.96 4.52 -13.55
N ILE A 72 19.37 3.26 -13.48
CA ILE A 72 20.78 2.88 -13.37
C ILE A 72 21.53 3.24 -14.65
N ALA A 73 20.92 2.97 -15.82
CA ALA A 73 21.51 3.30 -17.10
C ALA A 73 21.65 4.82 -17.26
N ILE A 74 20.60 5.58 -16.92
CA ILE A 74 20.63 7.05 -16.97
C ILE A 74 21.70 7.60 -16.02
N ALA A 75 21.74 7.15 -14.77
CA ALA A 75 22.71 7.63 -13.79
C ALA A 75 24.16 7.36 -14.23
N ILE A 76 24.45 6.18 -14.78
CA ILE A 76 25.78 5.86 -15.33
C ILE A 76 26.08 6.71 -16.55
N TYR A 77 25.13 6.85 -17.48
CA TYR A 77 25.32 7.66 -18.69
C TYR A 77 25.68 9.10 -18.35
N ILE A 78 24.90 9.75 -17.48
CA ILE A 78 25.16 11.10 -16.98
C ILE A 78 26.50 11.19 -16.25
N THR A 79 26.82 10.20 -15.41
CA THR A 79 28.09 10.18 -14.67
C THR A 79 29.29 10.01 -15.61
N SER A 80 29.14 9.21 -16.66
CA SER A 80 30.20 8.89 -17.62
C SER A 80 30.55 10.03 -18.58
N GLN A 81 29.70 11.06 -18.70
CA GLN A 81 29.99 12.23 -19.54
C GLN A 81 31.24 12.99 -19.09
N ASN A 82 31.59 12.90 -17.81
CA ASN A 82 32.86 13.40 -17.31
C ASN A 82 33.89 12.28 -17.30
N GLU A 83 34.76 12.22 -18.30
CA GLU A 83 35.82 11.21 -18.40
C GLU A 83 36.81 11.22 -17.23
N LYS A 84 36.87 12.33 -16.48
CA LYS A 84 37.72 12.49 -15.29
C LYS A 84 36.96 12.21 -13.99
N THR A 85 35.71 11.75 -14.07
CA THR A 85 34.90 11.46 -12.89
C THR A 85 35.58 10.41 -12.02
N THR A 86 35.49 10.59 -10.71
CA THR A 86 35.93 9.57 -9.74
C THR A 86 34.76 8.72 -9.23
N LEU A 87 33.54 9.03 -9.68
CA LEU A 87 32.31 8.42 -9.18
C LEU A 87 32.06 7.01 -9.73
N LEU A 88 32.77 6.59 -10.77
CA LEU A 88 32.66 5.27 -11.38
C LEU A 88 33.79 4.30 -10.98
N GLY A 89 34.51 4.64 -9.90
CA GLY A 89 35.62 3.82 -9.40
C GLY A 89 36.89 3.95 -10.24
N LYS A 90 37.99 3.35 -9.76
CA LYS A 90 39.29 3.37 -10.47
C LYS A 90 39.59 2.06 -11.17
N THR A 91 39.05 0.97 -10.65
CA THR A 91 39.29 -0.39 -11.14
C THR A 91 38.01 -1.01 -11.70
N LYS A 92 38.15 -2.10 -12.46
CA LYS A 92 37.00 -2.89 -12.93
C LYS A 92 36.22 -3.47 -11.75
N GLN A 93 36.91 -3.83 -10.68
CA GLN A 93 36.33 -4.34 -9.44
C GLN A 93 35.51 -3.27 -8.71
N ASP A 94 36.01 -2.01 -8.68
CA ASP A 94 35.25 -0.89 -8.12
C ASP A 94 33.97 -0.67 -8.92
N TYR A 95 34.08 -0.62 -10.26
CA TYR A 95 32.93 -0.41 -11.13
C TYR A 95 31.87 -1.52 -10.97
N ALA A 96 32.29 -2.78 -10.92
CA ALA A 96 31.39 -3.91 -10.65
C ALA A 96 30.73 -3.81 -9.27
N SER A 97 31.48 -3.37 -8.25
CA SER A 97 30.95 -3.16 -6.90
C SER A 97 29.96 -2.00 -6.83
N ILE A 98 30.18 -0.94 -7.61
CA ILE A 98 29.24 0.17 -7.77
C ILE A 98 27.95 -0.35 -8.38
N LEU A 99 28.03 -1.07 -9.51
CA LEU A 99 26.85 -1.68 -10.15
C LEU A 99 26.07 -2.60 -9.21
N ARG A 100 26.76 -3.41 -8.41
CA ARG A 100 26.13 -4.25 -7.38
C ARG A 100 25.31 -3.40 -6.43
N TRP A 101 25.86 -2.32 -5.89
CA TRP A 101 25.13 -1.44 -4.98
C TRP A 101 23.97 -0.71 -5.66
N LEU A 102 24.15 -0.18 -6.87
CA LEU A 102 23.05 0.44 -7.63
C LEU A 102 21.89 -0.54 -7.81
N SER A 103 22.19 -1.79 -8.19
CA SER A 103 21.21 -2.86 -8.29
C SER A 103 20.56 -3.18 -6.94
N PHE A 104 21.37 -3.37 -5.89
CA PHE A 104 20.89 -3.68 -4.54
C PHE A 104 19.93 -2.60 -4.03
N PHE A 105 20.26 -1.32 -4.14
CA PHE A 105 19.36 -0.26 -3.71
C PHE A 105 18.07 -0.23 -4.53
N ASN A 106 18.15 -0.41 -5.85
CA ASN A 106 16.99 -0.31 -6.73
C ASN A 106 16.04 -1.52 -6.64
N ALA A 107 16.56 -2.73 -6.43
CA ALA A 107 15.80 -3.97 -6.38
C ALA A 107 15.49 -4.42 -4.94
N GLU A 108 16.48 -4.33 -4.04
CA GLU A 108 16.36 -4.88 -2.71
C GLU A 108 15.92 -3.87 -1.66
N VAL A 109 16.25 -2.58 -1.80
CA VAL A 109 15.96 -1.57 -0.76
C VAL A 109 14.70 -0.79 -1.07
N LEU A 110 14.69 -0.06 -2.20
CA LEU A 110 13.64 0.89 -2.52
C LEU A 110 12.23 0.28 -2.61
N PRO A 111 12.01 -0.89 -3.25
CA PRO A 111 10.66 -1.48 -3.33
C PRO A 111 10.12 -1.88 -1.95
N LYS A 112 10.99 -2.38 -1.06
CA LYS A 112 10.61 -2.80 0.30
C LYS A 112 10.23 -1.60 1.16
N PHE A 113 11.02 -0.53 1.11
CA PHE A 113 10.64 0.73 1.74
C PHE A 113 9.38 1.34 1.14
N GLY A 114 9.21 1.27 -0.19
CA GLY A 114 7.99 1.67 -0.87
C GLY A 114 6.76 0.97 -0.30
N GLY A 115 6.80 -0.36 -0.16
CA GLY A 115 5.74 -1.15 0.46
C GLY A 115 5.48 -0.81 1.94
N TRP A 116 6.48 -0.28 2.65
CA TRP A 116 6.33 0.18 4.02
C TRP A 116 5.71 1.58 4.09
N TYR A 117 6.32 2.60 3.49
CA TYR A 117 5.89 3.99 3.69
C TYR A 117 4.74 4.43 2.79
N ARG A 118 4.56 3.88 1.57
CA ARG A 118 3.53 4.35 0.64
C ARG A 118 2.12 4.11 1.18
N PRO A 119 1.80 2.96 1.80
CA PRO A 119 0.51 2.78 2.44
C PRO A 119 0.28 3.70 3.64
N LEU A 120 1.33 4.00 4.42
CA LEU A 120 1.25 4.92 5.55
C LEU A 120 0.96 6.37 5.13
N LEU A 121 1.43 6.76 3.93
CA LEU A 121 1.16 8.05 3.31
C LEU A 121 -0.17 8.09 2.53
N GLY A 122 -0.92 7.00 2.45
CA GLY A 122 -2.14 6.90 1.64
C GLY A 122 -1.90 6.89 0.13
N LEU A 123 -0.67 6.62 -0.32
CA LEU A 123 -0.31 6.54 -1.74
C LEU A 123 -0.59 5.17 -2.35
N ASP A 124 -0.62 4.13 -1.50
CA ASP A 124 -1.01 2.77 -1.83
C ASP A 124 -2.06 2.29 -0.79
N PRO A 125 -2.86 1.25 -1.09
CA PRO A 125 -3.80 0.70 -0.11
C PRO A 125 -3.11 0.23 1.17
N TYR A 126 -3.65 0.61 2.33
CA TYR A 126 -3.14 0.17 3.63
C TYR A 126 -3.60 -1.26 3.95
N ASN A 127 -2.63 -2.17 4.08
CA ASN A 127 -2.80 -3.49 4.66
C ASN A 127 -1.74 -3.68 5.76
N LYS A 128 -2.18 -3.90 7.01
CA LYS A 128 -1.26 -4.00 8.15
C LYS A 128 -0.23 -5.12 7.98
N LYS A 129 -0.66 -6.32 7.54
CA LYS A 129 0.26 -7.44 7.33
C LYS A 129 1.29 -7.12 6.24
N THR A 130 0.87 -6.54 5.13
CA THR A 130 1.78 -6.13 4.06
C THR A 130 2.78 -5.09 4.54
N VAL A 131 2.34 -4.08 5.29
CA VAL A 131 3.21 -3.06 5.89
C VAL A 131 4.20 -3.69 6.88
N ASP A 132 3.73 -4.61 7.74
CA ASP A 132 4.58 -5.32 8.71
C ASP A 132 5.60 -6.24 8.01
N ASP A 133 5.22 -6.94 6.94
CA ASP A 133 6.12 -7.82 6.20
C ASP A 133 7.16 -7.03 5.38
N THR A 134 6.72 -5.96 4.71
CA THR A 134 7.60 -5.11 3.92
C THR A 134 8.55 -4.28 4.80
N SER A 135 8.10 -3.84 5.98
CA SER A 135 8.97 -3.20 6.96
C SER A 135 10.07 -4.14 7.47
N LYS A 136 9.73 -5.37 7.87
CA LYS A 136 10.73 -6.39 8.25
C LYS A 136 11.71 -6.67 7.12
N ALA A 137 11.21 -6.78 5.89
CA ALA A 137 12.07 -7.02 4.73
C ALA A 137 12.98 -5.82 4.44
N ALA A 138 12.48 -4.59 4.58
CA ALA A 138 13.28 -3.36 4.44
C ALA A 138 14.38 -3.29 5.50
N LEU A 139 14.04 -3.58 6.76
CA LEU A 139 14.99 -3.61 7.88
C LEU A 139 16.08 -4.67 7.69
N LYS A 140 15.71 -5.85 7.15
CA LYS A 140 16.68 -6.89 6.79
C LYS A 140 17.64 -6.42 5.69
N ALA A 141 17.13 -5.69 4.68
CA ALA A 141 17.97 -5.12 3.63
C ALA A 141 18.92 -4.04 4.19
N THR A 142 18.45 -3.18 5.10
CA THR A 142 19.31 -2.17 5.73
C THR A 142 20.35 -2.77 6.67
N ALA A 143 20.10 -3.92 7.28
CA ALA A 143 21.11 -4.60 8.09
C ALA A 143 22.35 -5.01 7.27
N VAL A 144 22.19 -5.29 5.97
CA VAL A 144 23.32 -5.52 5.05
C VAL A 144 24.16 -4.26 4.89
N LEU A 145 23.52 -3.09 4.77
CA LEU A 145 24.24 -1.81 4.72
C LEU A 145 24.94 -1.53 6.05
N GLU A 146 24.25 -1.70 7.18
CA GLU A 146 24.80 -1.43 8.51
C GLU A 146 26.07 -2.25 8.75
N SER A 147 26.03 -3.55 8.44
CA SER A 147 27.20 -4.42 8.53
C SER A 147 28.35 -3.95 7.62
N HIS A 148 28.06 -3.58 6.36
CA HIS A 148 29.08 -3.08 5.44
C HIS A 148 29.69 -1.76 5.91
N LEU A 149 28.85 -0.79 6.30
CA LEU A 149 29.27 0.58 6.67
C LEU A 149 29.86 0.68 8.07
N THR A 150 29.73 -0.37 8.89
CA THR A 150 30.46 -0.48 10.17
C THR A 150 31.96 -0.55 9.92
N ALA A 151 32.38 -1.26 8.87
CA ALA A 151 33.79 -1.43 8.53
C ALA A 151 34.29 -0.46 7.45
N ASN A 152 33.40 0.29 6.79
CA ASN A 152 33.74 1.11 5.62
C ASN A 152 33.14 2.52 5.71
N THR A 153 33.90 3.53 5.31
CA THR A 153 33.41 4.91 5.29
C THR A 153 32.32 5.09 4.22
N TYR A 154 32.52 4.49 3.05
CA TYR A 154 31.67 4.57 1.86
C TYR A 154 31.34 3.17 1.31
N LEU A 155 30.45 3.10 0.33
CA LEU A 155 29.99 1.82 -0.22
C LEU A 155 31.05 1.11 -1.08
N VAL A 156 31.93 1.85 -1.75
CA VAL A 156 32.98 1.29 -2.61
C VAL A 156 34.28 2.08 -2.43
N GLY A 157 35.31 1.42 -1.90
CA GLY A 157 36.60 2.03 -1.61
C GLY A 157 36.52 3.15 -0.57
N GLU A 158 37.56 3.99 -0.53
CA GLU A 158 37.73 5.06 0.48
C GLU A 158 37.29 6.44 -0.04
N ARG A 159 36.31 6.50 -0.94
CA ARG A 159 35.75 7.77 -1.44
C ARG A 159 34.29 7.61 -1.86
N ILE A 160 33.60 8.75 -1.94
CA ILE A 160 32.24 8.82 -2.48
C ILE A 160 32.25 8.37 -3.95
N THR A 161 31.32 7.48 -4.27
CA THR A 161 31.05 7.00 -5.62
C THR A 161 29.60 7.24 -6.00
N LEU A 162 29.23 6.92 -7.25
CA LEU A 162 27.84 6.94 -7.69
C LEU A 162 26.95 6.03 -6.82
N ALA A 163 27.50 4.92 -6.29
CA ALA A 163 26.75 4.05 -5.38
C ALA A 163 26.26 4.79 -4.14
N ASP A 164 27.09 5.68 -3.58
CA ASP A 164 26.77 6.44 -2.37
C ASP A 164 25.65 7.45 -2.63
N PHE A 165 25.79 8.28 -3.66
CA PHE A 165 24.76 9.26 -4.03
C PHE A 165 23.45 8.60 -4.41
N PHE A 166 23.50 7.52 -5.20
CA PHE A 166 22.32 6.79 -5.60
C PHE A 166 21.63 6.14 -4.40
N GLY A 167 22.37 5.45 -3.54
CA GLY A 167 21.83 4.81 -2.35
C GLY A 167 21.17 5.82 -1.39
N ALA A 168 21.85 6.94 -1.12
CA ALA A 168 21.31 8.00 -0.26
C ALA A 168 20.04 8.62 -0.87
N ALA A 169 20.02 8.89 -2.18
CA ALA A 169 18.84 9.40 -2.88
C ALA A 169 17.64 8.45 -2.78
N LEU A 170 17.87 7.14 -2.89
CA LEU A 170 16.81 6.14 -2.80
C LEU A 170 16.28 5.94 -1.36
N LEU A 171 17.09 6.26 -0.35
CA LEU A 171 16.68 6.24 1.05
C LEU A 171 16.07 7.56 1.55
N THR A 172 16.12 8.65 0.77
CA THR A 172 15.64 9.97 1.20
C THR A 172 14.22 9.94 1.76
N ARG A 173 13.29 9.24 1.08
CA ARG A 173 11.92 9.12 1.58
C ARG A 173 11.84 8.31 2.88
N ALA A 174 12.60 7.23 2.99
CA ALA A 174 12.60 6.37 4.17
C ALA A 174 13.05 7.13 5.43
N PHE A 175 14.12 7.93 5.32
CA PHE A 175 14.58 8.83 6.40
C PHE A 175 13.58 9.92 6.75
N ALA A 176 12.82 10.41 5.76
CA ALA A 176 11.78 11.41 5.98
C ALA A 176 10.48 10.83 6.58
N THR A 177 10.31 9.50 6.64
CA THR A 177 9.03 8.89 7.01
C THR A 177 9.10 7.80 8.08
N VAL A 178 9.94 6.78 7.92
CA VAL A 178 9.87 5.53 8.73
C VAL A 178 11.16 5.19 9.46
N LEU A 179 12.30 5.75 9.06
CA LEU A 179 13.59 5.58 9.75
C LEU A 179 13.76 6.69 10.80
N ASP A 180 13.06 6.51 11.90
CA ASP A 180 12.96 7.49 12.98
C ASP A 180 14.23 7.59 13.85
N LYS A 181 14.19 8.43 14.88
CA LYS A 181 15.34 8.64 15.77
C LYS A 181 15.78 7.37 16.50
N ALA A 182 14.83 6.52 16.89
CA ALA A 182 15.14 5.27 17.58
C ALA A 182 15.87 4.31 16.63
N TRP A 183 15.37 4.15 15.41
CA TRP A 183 16.05 3.36 14.39
C TRP A 183 17.44 3.89 14.08
N ARG A 184 17.59 5.21 13.92
CA ARG A 184 18.90 5.86 13.64
C ARG A 184 19.92 5.62 14.74
N SER A 185 19.47 5.63 16.00
CA SER A 185 20.32 5.33 17.15
C SER A 185 20.77 3.87 17.19
N SER A 186 19.95 2.93 16.70
CA SER A 186 20.29 1.50 16.58
C SER A 186 21.07 1.15 15.30
N ASN A 187 21.14 2.04 14.31
CA ASN A 187 21.84 1.84 13.04
C ASN A 187 22.80 3.02 12.77
N PRO A 188 23.83 3.21 13.63
CA PRO A 188 24.70 4.37 13.57
C PRO A 188 25.55 4.44 12.30
N ALA A 189 25.95 3.31 11.71
CA ALA A 189 26.84 3.32 10.55
C ALA A 189 26.12 3.81 9.29
N VAL A 190 24.91 3.32 9.04
CA VAL A 190 24.03 3.79 7.97
C VAL A 190 23.64 5.25 8.19
N THR A 191 23.32 5.63 9.43
CA THR A 191 22.95 7.01 9.76
C THR A 191 24.11 7.98 9.49
N ARG A 192 25.31 7.67 9.98
CA ARG A 192 26.55 8.44 9.71
C ARG A 192 26.78 8.59 8.20
N TRP A 193 26.74 7.47 7.48
CA TRP A 193 26.97 7.48 6.03
C TRP A 193 25.93 8.34 5.33
N TYR A 194 24.63 8.16 5.61
CA TYR A 194 23.56 8.94 5.00
C TYR A 194 23.74 10.43 5.24
N GLU A 195 23.95 10.84 6.50
CA GLU A 195 24.20 12.24 6.86
C GLU A 195 25.44 12.81 6.16
N THR A 196 26.49 12.02 6.00
CA THR A 196 27.69 12.44 5.25
C THR A 196 27.38 12.71 3.78
N ILE A 197 26.60 11.84 3.13
CA ILE A 197 26.29 11.94 1.69
C ILE A 197 25.29 13.07 1.41
N VAL A 198 24.21 13.18 2.18
CA VAL A 198 23.19 14.22 1.94
C VAL A 198 23.68 15.63 2.21
N ASN A 199 24.78 15.78 2.96
CA ASN A 199 25.42 17.07 3.21
C ASN A 199 26.46 17.47 2.16
N GLN A 200 26.73 16.64 1.15
CA GLN A 200 27.63 17.01 0.06
C GLN A 200 27.02 18.12 -0.81
N PRO A 201 27.84 19.01 -1.40
CA PRO A 201 27.35 20.14 -2.20
C PRO A 201 26.40 19.73 -3.33
N ALA A 202 26.76 18.68 -4.08
CA ALA A 202 25.93 18.19 -5.19
C ALA A 202 24.58 17.64 -4.72
N PHE A 203 24.53 17.00 -3.55
CA PHE A 203 23.27 16.50 -2.98
C PHE A 203 22.39 17.64 -2.51
N LYS A 204 22.95 18.60 -1.76
CA LYS A 204 22.22 19.79 -1.27
C LYS A 204 21.73 20.70 -2.40
N ALA A 205 22.41 20.71 -3.54
CA ALA A 205 21.95 21.42 -4.73
C ALA A 205 20.65 20.84 -5.34
N VAL A 206 20.28 19.60 -4.98
CA VAL A 206 19.07 18.93 -5.45
C VAL A 206 18.04 18.81 -4.33
N VAL A 207 18.48 18.42 -3.13
CA VAL A 207 17.65 18.29 -1.93
C VAL A 207 18.18 19.26 -0.88
N GLU A 208 17.65 20.49 -0.90
CA GLU A 208 18.15 21.58 -0.05
C GLU A 208 18.09 21.24 1.44
N LYS A 209 17.01 20.58 1.86
CA LYS A 209 16.73 20.26 3.27
C LYS A 209 16.34 18.77 3.40
N PRO A 210 17.33 17.87 3.53
CA PRO A 210 17.06 16.47 3.83
C PRO A 210 16.31 16.35 5.17
N ILE A 211 15.18 15.62 5.17
CA ILE A 211 14.37 15.42 6.37
C ILE A 211 14.80 14.12 7.05
N LEU A 212 15.04 14.19 8.35
CA LEU A 212 15.24 13.06 9.24
C LEU A 212 14.08 13.08 10.24
N VAL A 213 13.16 12.12 10.15
CA VAL A 213 11.97 12.11 10.98
C VAL A 213 12.32 11.76 12.44
N GLU A 214 11.66 12.39 13.40
CA GLU A 214 11.87 12.08 14.82
C GLU A 214 11.09 10.83 15.24
N GLU A 215 9.85 10.67 14.76
CA GLU A 215 9.00 9.49 14.96
C GLU A 215 8.49 8.94 13.63
N ALA A 216 8.43 7.62 13.49
CA ALA A 216 7.92 7.00 12.27
C ALA A 216 6.45 7.37 12.03
N ILE A 217 6.12 7.73 10.79
CA ILE A 217 4.74 8.05 10.41
C ILE A 217 3.82 6.85 10.68
N LYS A 218 2.62 7.15 11.14
CA LYS A 218 1.55 6.15 11.32
C LYS A 218 0.51 6.37 10.25
N TYR A 219 -0.17 5.30 9.84
CA TYR A 219 -1.31 5.43 8.96
C TYR A 219 -2.38 6.28 9.65
N VAL A 220 -2.65 7.44 9.06
CA VAL A 220 -3.80 8.26 9.41
C VAL A 220 -4.78 8.09 8.26
N PRO A 221 -5.98 7.52 8.47
CA PRO A 221 -6.97 7.40 7.42
C PRO A 221 -7.16 8.77 6.74
N PRO A 222 -7.10 8.84 5.40
CA PRO A 222 -7.22 10.12 4.71
C PRO A 222 -8.50 10.82 5.18
N LYS A 223 -8.36 12.09 5.61
CA LYS A 223 -9.52 12.93 5.88
C LYS A 223 -10.37 12.92 4.61
N LYS A 224 -11.68 12.63 4.74
CA LYS A 224 -12.66 12.81 3.68
C LYS A 224 -12.39 14.16 3.01
N GLU A 225 -11.89 14.16 1.78
CA GLU A 225 -11.96 15.35 0.95
C GLU A 225 -13.45 15.68 0.80
N GLU A 226 -13.88 16.80 1.37
CA GLU A 226 -15.19 17.34 1.08
C GLU A 226 -15.25 17.60 -0.42
N LYS A 227 -16.04 16.81 -1.15
CA LYS A 227 -16.52 17.19 -2.49
C LYS A 227 -17.01 18.64 -2.41
N PRO A 228 -16.71 19.49 -3.41
CA PRO A 228 -17.09 20.90 -3.39
C PRO A 228 -18.59 21.03 -3.14
N LYS A 229 -18.94 21.55 -1.96
CA LYS A 229 -20.31 21.96 -1.62
C LYS A 229 -20.70 23.11 -2.55
N ALA A 230 -21.88 23.00 -3.13
CA ALA A 230 -22.55 24.11 -3.78
C ALA A 230 -22.60 25.34 -2.85
N ALA A 231 -22.54 26.51 -3.48
CA ALA A 231 -22.43 27.83 -2.84
C ALA A 231 -23.56 28.15 -1.83
N PRO A 232 -23.31 29.10 -0.90
CA PRO A 232 -23.80 29.06 0.48
C PRO A 232 -25.06 29.90 0.75
N LYS A 233 -25.83 29.54 1.79
CA LYS A 233 -26.71 30.48 2.50
C LYS A 233 -26.06 30.89 3.84
N ALA A 234 -25.72 32.18 3.88
CA ALA A 234 -25.60 33.13 5.00
C ALA A 234 -25.04 32.68 6.37
N ALA A 235 -23.77 33.03 6.58
CA ALA A 235 -23.12 33.86 7.62
C ALA A 235 -23.52 33.81 9.14
N PRO A 236 -22.56 34.12 10.04
CA PRO A 236 -22.39 33.46 11.34
C PRO A 236 -22.58 34.38 12.57
N ALA A 237 -22.64 33.78 13.76
CA ALA A 237 -22.32 34.45 15.02
C ALA A 237 -21.34 33.60 15.86
N GLN A 238 -20.36 34.29 16.45
CA GLN A 238 -19.17 33.81 17.17
C GLN A 238 -19.48 33.08 18.50
N GLN A 239 -18.61 32.14 18.89
CA GLN A 239 -17.89 32.19 20.18
C GLN A 239 -16.79 31.12 20.28
N GLU A 240 -15.75 31.48 21.03
CA GLU A 240 -14.47 30.80 21.31
C GLU A 240 -14.58 29.59 22.27
N GLU A 241 -13.43 28.93 22.42
CA GLU A 241 -12.98 27.92 23.40
C GLU A 241 -13.30 26.43 23.11
N GLU A 242 -12.20 25.65 22.99
CA GLU A 242 -12.19 24.18 22.89
C GLU A 242 -12.82 23.51 24.11
N PRO A 243 -13.65 22.47 23.91
CA PRO A 243 -13.83 21.43 24.90
C PRO A 243 -13.56 20.02 24.33
N LYS A 244 -13.06 19.15 25.23
CA LYS A 244 -12.78 17.72 25.06
C LYS A 244 -13.82 16.97 24.19
N PRO A 245 -13.39 15.95 23.42
CA PRO A 245 -14.29 15.22 22.53
C PRO A 245 -15.43 14.53 23.30
N ALA A 246 -16.66 14.83 22.87
CA ALA A 246 -17.88 14.19 23.34
C ALA A 246 -17.93 12.69 22.97
N PRO A 247 -18.60 11.85 23.78
CA PRO A 247 -18.73 10.41 23.50
C PRO A 247 -19.41 10.17 22.14
N LYS A 248 -18.80 9.29 21.34
CA LYS A 248 -19.33 8.85 20.05
C LYS A 248 -20.78 8.34 20.21
N PRO A 249 -21.67 8.59 19.23
CA PRO A 249 -22.99 7.97 19.22
C PRO A 249 -22.87 6.45 19.37
N LYS A 250 -23.66 5.87 20.27
CA LYS A 250 -23.71 4.42 20.50
C LYS A 250 -24.26 3.70 19.27
N HIS A 251 -23.71 2.53 18.96
CA HIS A 251 -24.17 1.74 17.81
C HIS A 251 -25.62 1.27 18.02
N PRO A 252 -26.51 1.28 17.01
CA PRO A 252 -27.92 0.89 17.17
C PRO A 252 -28.12 -0.50 17.82
N LEU A 253 -27.28 -1.46 17.44
CA LEU A 253 -27.30 -2.82 18.00
C LEU A 253 -26.87 -2.92 19.47
N GLU A 254 -26.31 -1.87 20.10
CA GLU A 254 -26.06 -1.84 21.56
C GLU A 254 -27.36 -1.99 22.37
N ALA A 255 -28.49 -1.53 21.83
CA ALA A 255 -29.79 -1.62 22.48
C ALA A 255 -30.26 -3.07 22.70
N LEU A 256 -29.69 -4.04 21.97
CA LEU A 256 -30.03 -5.46 22.07
C LEU A 256 -29.38 -6.15 23.28
N GLY A 257 -28.56 -5.44 24.05
CA GLY A 257 -27.89 -5.99 25.23
C GLY A 257 -26.78 -6.98 24.90
N LYS A 258 -26.21 -7.60 25.95
CA LYS A 258 -25.11 -8.56 25.81
C LYS A 258 -25.66 -9.93 25.39
N PRO A 259 -25.12 -10.54 24.31
CA PRO A 259 -25.51 -11.89 23.89
C PRO A 259 -24.93 -12.96 24.82
N THR A 260 -25.57 -14.11 24.88
CA THR A 260 -25.03 -15.32 25.54
C THR A 260 -23.98 -16.01 24.70
N LEU A 261 -24.13 -16.00 23.36
CA LEU A 261 -23.06 -16.39 22.46
C LEU A 261 -22.06 -15.24 22.31
N ILE A 262 -20.85 -15.44 22.85
CA ILE A 262 -19.74 -14.50 22.73
C ILE A 262 -19.18 -14.60 21.30
N LEU A 263 -19.45 -13.57 20.51
CA LEU A 263 -19.07 -13.53 19.09
C LEU A 263 -17.54 -13.68 18.88
N ASP A 264 -16.73 -13.18 19.81
CA ASP A 264 -15.27 -13.31 19.74
C ASP A 264 -14.79 -14.75 19.91
N ASP A 265 -15.52 -15.60 20.65
CA ASP A 265 -15.20 -17.03 20.77
C ASP A 265 -15.44 -17.73 19.43
N TRP A 266 -16.56 -17.42 18.76
CA TRP A 266 -16.80 -17.91 17.40
C TRP A 266 -15.71 -17.46 16.42
N LYS A 267 -15.38 -16.17 16.42
CA LYS A 267 -14.34 -15.61 15.55
C LYS A 267 -12.99 -16.29 15.78
N ARG A 268 -12.64 -16.59 17.03
CA ARG A 268 -11.42 -17.33 17.38
C ARG A 268 -11.48 -18.76 16.87
N GLN A 269 -12.58 -19.47 17.11
CA GLN A 269 -12.78 -20.85 16.66
C GLN A 269 -12.62 -20.97 15.14
N TYR A 270 -13.32 -20.12 14.38
CA TYR A 270 -13.25 -20.10 12.93
C TYR A 270 -11.85 -19.78 12.38
N SER A 271 -11.06 -19.00 13.11
CA SER A 271 -9.73 -18.55 12.64
C SER A 271 -8.61 -19.54 12.92
N ASN A 272 -8.76 -20.36 13.95
CA ASN A 272 -7.67 -21.16 14.51
C ASN A 272 -7.81 -22.66 14.23
N GLU A 273 -9.02 -23.10 13.87
CA GLU A 273 -9.36 -24.51 13.69
C GLU A 273 -9.74 -24.82 12.24
N ASP A 274 -9.64 -26.10 11.86
CA ASP A 274 -10.08 -26.55 10.54
C ASP A 274 -11.58 -26.33 10.36
N THR A 275 -11.95 -25.62 9.29
CA THR A 275 -13.30 -25.06 9.14
C THR A 275 -14.39 -26.13 9.12
N ARG A 276 -14.26 -27.15 8.27
CA ARG A 276 -15.27 -28.22 8.14
C ARG A 276 -15.31 -29.18 9.33
N PRO A 277 -14.21 -29.80 9.78
CA PRO A 277 -14.28 -30.83 10.80
C PRO A 277 -14.40 -30.30 12.24
N VAL A 278 -14.05 -29.03 12.50
CA VAL A 278 -13.97 -28.49 13.87
C VAL A 278 -14.79 -27.21 14.03
N ALA A 279 -14.55 -26.17 13.23
CA ALA A 279 -15.20 -24.88 13.46
C ALA A 279 -16.71 -24.89 13.18
N LEU A 280 -17.16 -25.46 12.06
CA LEU A 280 -18.58 -25.53 11.70
C LEU A 280 -19.40 -26.41 12.67
N PRO A 281 -18.96 -27.61 13.09
CA PRO A 281 -19.64 -28.36 14.14
C PRO A 281 -19.79 -27.57 15.44
N TRP A 282 -18.70 -26.90 15.86
CA TRP A 282 -18.74 -26.03 17.04
C TRP A 282 -19.75 -24.90 16.87
N PHE A 283 -19.77 -24.24 15.70
CA PHE A 283 -20.74 -23.19 15.40
C PHE A 283 -22.16 -23.67 15.58
N TRP A 284 -22.52 -24.80 14.97
CA TRP A 284 -23.89 -25.32 15.01
C TRP A 284 -24.34 -25.79 16.39
N GLU A 285 -23.41 -26.23 17.25
CA GLU A 285 -23.68 -26.55 18.65
C GLU A 285 -23.94 -25.29 19.50
N HIS A 286 -23.25 -24.19 19.20
CA HIS A 286 -23.26 -22.97 20.02
C HIS A 286 -24.16 -21.85 19.48
N TYR A 287 -24.59 -21.93 18.22
CA TYR A 287 -25.38 -20.91 17.55
C TYR A 287 -26.71 -20.65 18.26
N LYS A 288 -27.05 -19.37 18.43
CA LYS A 288 -28.26 -18.89 19.12
C LYS A 288 -29.15 -18.12 18.14
N ALA A 289 -30.12 -18.81 17.54
CA ALA A 289 -30.98 -18.26 16.49
C ALA A 289 -31.91 -17.13 16.98
N ASP A 290 -32.19 -17.07 18.28
CA ASP A 290 -32.93 -15.99 18.93
C ASP A 290 -32.08 -14.71 19.06
N GLU A 291 -30.76 -14.85 19.25
CA GLU A 291 -29.83 -13.72 19.39
C GLU A 291 -29.20 -13.26 18.08
N TYR A 292 -28.94 -14.17 17.15
CA TYR A 292 -28.23 -13.88 15.91
C TYR A 292 -29.03 -14.39 14.72
N SER A 293 -28.95 -13.66 13.60
CA SER A 293 -29.52 -14.10 12.32
C SER A 293 -28.43 -14.26 11.26
N LEU A 294 -28.69 -15.12 10.27
CA LEU A 294 -27.77 -15.46 9.19
C LEU A 294 -28.32 -14.90 7.87
N TRP A 295 -27.46 -14.26 7.10
CA TRP A 295 -27.83 -13.56 5.87
C TRP A 295 -26.86 -13.90 4.75
N LYS A 296 -27.40 -14.34 3.62
CA LYS A 296 -26.68 -14.40 2.36
C LYS A 296 -26.62 -12.99 1.78
N VAL A 297 -25.41 -12.58 1.38
CA VAL A 297 -25.10 -11.23 0.89
C VAL A 297 -24.50 -11.35 -0.50
N ASP A 298 -25.31 -11.04 -1.52
CA ASP A 298 -24.93 -11.09 -2.93
C ASP A 298 -24.72 -9.68 -3.48
N TYR A 299 -23.65 -9.47 -4.25
CA TYR A 299 -23.43 -8.19 -4.94
C TYR A 299 -24.36 -8.07 -6.16
N LYS A 300 -24.98 -6.90 -6.34
CA LYS A 300 -26.00 -6.67 -7.37
C LYS A 300 -25.44 -6.48 -8.77
N TYR A 301 -24.20 -5.98 -8.90
CA TYR A 301 -23.63 -5.53 -10.18
C TYR A 301 -22.49 -6.45 -10.65
N ASN A 302 -22.73 -7.76 -10.66
CA ASN A 302 -21.70 -8.75 -11.02
C ASN A 302 -21.21 -8.60 -12.47
N ASP A 303 -22.04 -8.05 -13.35
CA ASP A 303 -21.71 -7.74 -14.75
C ASP A 303 -20.66 -6.61 -14.89
N GLU A 304 -20.49 -5.77 -13.87
CA GLU A 304 -19.45 -4.73 -13.83
C GLU A 304 -18.08 -5.27 -13.38
N LEU A 305 -18.02 -6.49 -12.86
CA LEU A 305 -16.80 -7.08 -12.31
C LEU A 305 -15.86 -7.58 -13.42
N LYS A 306 -14.70 -6.94 -13.55
CA LYS A 306 -13.71 -7.25 -14.60
C LYS A 306 -12.56 -8.14 -14.15
N LEU A 307 -11.92 -7.84 -13.02
CA LEU A 307 -10.75 -8.58 -12.56
C LEU A 307 -11.06 -9.12 -11.16
N THR A 308 -10.77 -10.40 -10.91
CA THR A 308 -11.12 -11.05 -9.63
C THR A 308 -10.48 -10.35 -8.43
N PHE A 309 -9.26 -9.81 -8.58
CA PHE A 309 -8.63 -9.02 -7.53
C PHE A 309 -9.32 -7.66 -7.30
N MET A 310 -9.91 -7.04 -8.33
CA MET A 310 -10.68 -5.81 -8.16
C MET A 310 -12.02 -6.09 -7.49
N ALA A 311 -12.67 -7.20 -7.84
CA ALA A 311 -13.85 -7.70 -7.15
C ALA A 311 -13.53 -7.98 -5.67
N ASN A 312 -12.37 -8.57 -5.38
CA ASN A 312 -11.96 -8.82 -4.00
C ASN A 312 -11.67 -7.50 -3.23
N ASN A 313 -11.09 -6.50 -3.91
CA ASN A 313 -10.93 -5.16 -3.33
C ASN A 313 -12.27 -4.50 -2.97
N LEU A 314 -13.36 -4.77 -3.71
CA LEU A 314 -14.70 -4.28 -3.36
C LEU A 314 -15.18 -4.90 -2.04
N ILE A 315 -14.99 -6.20 -1.85
CA ILE A 315 -15.28 -6.90 -0.58
C ILE A 315 -14.48 -6.26 0.56
N GLY A 316 -13.17 -6.08 0.37
CA GLY A 316 -12.31 -5.46 1.39
C GLY A 316 -12.74 -4.03 1.74
N GLY A 317 -13.15 -3.25 0.73
CA GLY A 317 -13.73 -1.92 0.93
C GLY A 317 -15.03 -1.95 1.72
N PHE A 318 -15.94 -2.87 1.39
CA PHE A 318 -17.22 -3.01 2.08
C PHE A 318 -17.01 -3.41 3.55
N HIS A 319 -16.17 -4.41 3.81
CA HIS A 319 -15.76 -4.81 5.15
C HIS A 319 -15.17 -3.66 5.96
N ALA A 320 -14.28 -2.85 5.36
CA ALA A 320 -13.71 -1.69 6.05
C ALA A 320 -14.77 -0.65 6.45
N ARG A 321 -15.83 -0.50 5.66
CA ARG A 321 -16.97 0.37 5.97
C ARG A 321 -17.91 -0.22 7.02
N LEU A 322 -17.89 -1.55 7.22
CA LEU A 322 -18.61 -2.24 8.29
C LEU A 322 -17.92 -2.19 9.66
N GLU A 323 -16.73 -1.58 9.79
CA GLU A 323 -15.93 -1.62 11.02
C GLU A 323 -16.68 -1.12 12.27
N ALA A 324 -17.62 -0.18 12.11
CA ALA A 324 -18.47 0.29 13.21
C ALA A 324 -19.34 -0.83 13.82
N SER A 325 -19.69 -1.83 13.01
CA SER A 325 -20.51 -2.98 13.40
C SER A 325 -19.70 -4.23 13.72
N ARG A 326 -18.36 -4.14 13.75
CA ARG A 326 -17.47 -5.29 13.98
C ARG A 326 -17.81 -6.13 15.22
N LYS A 327 -18.27 -5.50 16.30
CA LYS A 327 -18.67 -6.19 17.54
C LYS A 327 -19.96 -7.01 17.42
N TYR A 328 -20.72 -6.82 16.33
CA TYR A 328 -22.05 -7.39 16.13
C TYR A 328 -22.12 -8.31 14.91
N ILE A 329 -21.05 -8.42 14.14
CA ILE A 329 -21.04 -9.13 12.86
C ILE A 329 -19.84 -10.08 12.80
N PHE A 330 -20.09 -11.25 12.24
CA PHE A 330 -19.09 -12.11 11.63
C PHE A 330 -19.55 -12.42 10.22
N GLY A 331 -18.65 -12.50 9.24
CA GLY A 331 -19.02 -13.00 7.93
C GLY A 331 -17.83 -13.41 7.09
N ALA A 332 -18.12 -14.19 6.07
CA ALA A 332 -17.16 -14.57 5.05
C ALA A 332 -17.78 -14.26 3.69
N GLN A 333 -17.07 -13.47 2.88
CA GLN A 333 -17.50 -13.06 1.56
C GLN A 333 -16.37 -13.28 0.56
N SER A 334 -16.70 -13.84 -0.59
CA SER A 334 -15.72 -14.34 -1.56
C SER A 334 -16.08 -13.93 -2.98
N VAL A 335 -15.06 -13.86 -3.82
CA VAL A 335 -15.15 -13.79 -5.27
C VAL A 335 -15.14 -15.21 -5.81
N TYR A 336 -16.12 -15.54 -6.65
CA TYR A 336 -16.19 -16.79 -7.38
C TYR A 336 -16.14 -16.53 -8.88
N GLY A 337 -15.38 -17.32 -9.63
CA GLY A 337 -15.23 -17.23 -11.09
C GLY A 337 -13.83 -16.86 -11.54
N THR A 338 -13.74 -16.28 -12.73
CA THR A 338 -12.48 -15.87 -13.37
C THR A 338 -12.57 -14.42 -13.86
N ASN A 339 -11.45 -13.85 -14.34
CA ASN A 339 -11.45 -12.49 -14.89
C ASN A 339 -12.50 -12.34 -16.00
N ASN A 340 -13.27 -11.26 -15.91
CA ASN A 340 -14.40 -10.86 -16.76
C ASN A 340 -15.62 -11.78 -16.65
N ASN A 341 -15.62 -12.71 -15.71
CA ASN A 341 -16.72 -13.64 -15.46
C ASN A 341 -16.66 -14.11 -14.00
N CYS A 342 -16.95 -13.20 -13.07
CA CYS A 342 -16.93 -13.47 -11.64
C CYS A 342 -18.11 -12.79 -10.94
N LEU A 343 -18.41 -13.25 -9.74
CA LEU A 343 -19.46 -12.73 -8.87
C LEU A 343 -18.96 -12.65 -7.42
N ILE A 344 -19.63 -11.82 -6.62
CA ILE A 344 -19.36 -11.68 -5.19
C ILE A 344 -20.56 -12.19 -4.41
N THR A 345 -20.32 -13.15 -3.52
CA THR A 345 -21.33 -13.68 -2.59
C THR A 345 -20.69 -14.08 -1.25
N GLY A 346 -21.48 -14.16 -0.19
CA GLY A 346 -21.01 -14.50 1.14
C GLY A 346 -22.13 -14.70 2.13
N VAL A 347 -21.77 -15.11 3.35
CA VAL A 347 -22.71 -15.26 4.48
C VAL A 347 -22.20 -14.46 5.67
N PHE A 348 -23.11 -13.69 6.25
CA PHE A 348 -22.88 -12.93 7.47
C PHE A 348 -23.83 -13.38 8.57
N MET A 349 -23.28 -13.61 9.76
CA MET A 349 -24.00 -13.68 11.01
C MET A 349 -24.01 -12.30 11.67
N ILE A 350 -25.18 -11.82 12.05
CA ILE A 350 -25.36 -10.51 12.69
C ILE A 350 -26.10 -10.65 14.01
N ARG A 351 -25.83 -9.74 14.95
CA ARG A 351 -26.62 -9.61 16.17
C ARG A 351 -28.00 -9.04 15.83
N GLY A 352 -29.05 -9.69 16.33
CA GLY A 352 -30.43 -9.30 16.09
C GLY A 352 -31.03 -9.96 14.85
N GLN A 353 -32.24 -9.55 14.50
CA GLN A 353 -33.08 -10.20 13.49
C GLN A 353 -33.28 -9.38 12.21
N ASP A 354 -32.82 -8.12 12.22
CA ASP A 354 -32.85 -7.16 11.12
C ASP A 354 -31.41 -6.82 10.72
N HIS A 355 -31.12 -6.87 9.42
CA HIS A 355 -29.79 -6.62 8.88
C HIS A 355 -29.47 -5.14 8.73
N VAL A 356 -30.47 -4.28 8.56
CA VAL A 356 -30.24 -2.86 8.25
C VAL A 356 -29.31 -2.20 9.29
N PRO A 357 -29.54 -2.31 10.62
CA PRO A 357 -28.68 -1.65 11.61
C PRO A 357 -27.27 -2.24 11.72
N ALA A 358 -27.02 -3.39 11.09
CA ALA A 358 -25.71 -4.04 11.01
C ALA A 358 -24.93 -3.55 9.78
N PHE A 359 -25.61 -3.24 8.67
CA PHE A 359 -24.96 -2.88 7.41
C PHE A 359 -25.07 -1.39 7.03
N ASP A 360 -26.03 -0.65 7.58
CA ASP A 360 -26.29 0.77 7.27
C ASP A 360 -25.13 1.71 7.62
N VAL A 361 -24.20 1.26 8.47
CA VAL A 361 -22.93 1.94 8.75
C VAL A 361 -22.02 2.04 7.53
N ALA A 362 -22.21 1.15 6.54
CA ALA A 362 -21.48 1.14 5.27
C ALA A 362 -22.35 1.80 4.18
N PRO A 363 -22.01 3.00 3.67
CA PRO A 363 -22.87 3.75 2.75
C PRO A 363 -23.24 3.05 1.43
N ASP A 364 -22.53 2.00 1.07
CA ASP A 364 -22.70 1.23 -0.16
C ASP A 364 -23.38 -0.13 0.07
N TRP A 365 -23.90 -0.40 1.29
CA TRP A 365 -24.60 -1.66 1.61
C TRP A 365 -25.77 -1.95 0.67
N GLU A 366 -26.41 -0.92 0.13
CA GLU A 366 -27.49 -1.04 -0.87
C GLU A 366 -27.02 -1.64 -2.21
N SER A 367 -25.71 -1.71 -2.45
CA SER A 367 -25.13 -2.42 -3.61
C SER A 367 -25.21 -3.94 -3.48
N TYR A 368 -25.65 -4.43 -2.32
CA TYR A 368 -25.83 -5.84 -2.02
C TYR A 368 -27.31 -6.16 -1.79
N SER A 369 -27.70 -7.40 -2.08
CA SER A 369 -28.97 -7.98 -1.67
C SER A 369 -28.77 -8.88 -0.46
N PHE A 370 -29.70 -8.82 0.47
CA PHE A 370 -29.67 -9.55 1.74
C PHE A 370 -30.82 -10.54 1.77
N THR A 371 -30.49 -11.83 1.83
CA THR A 371 -31.48 -12.91 1.97
C THR A 371 -31.31 -13.59 3.31
N LYS A 372 -32.34 -13.58 4.15
CA LYS A 372 -32.30 -14.24 5.46
C LYS A 372 -32.29 -15.75 5.26
N LEU A 373 -31.35 -16.44 5.90
CA LEU A 373 -31.20 -17.88 5.85
C LEU A 373 -31.84 -18.53 7.07
N ASP A 374 -32.49 -19.68 6.87
CA ASP A 374 -33.14 -20.46 7.91
C ASP A 374 -32.21 -21.58 8.41
N PRO A 375 -31.67 -21.49 9.64
CA PRO A 375 -30.74 -22.48 10.18
C PRO A 375 -31.37 -23.86 10.42
N THR A 376 -32.69 -24.00 10.26
CA THR A 376 -33.40 -25.29 10.37
C THR A 376 -33.55 -26.02 9.03
N LYS A 377 -33.33 -25.31 7.90
CA LYS A 377 -33.36 -25.90 6.57
C LYS A 377 -31.98 -26.45 6.19
N GLU A 378 -31.95 -27.65 5.65
CA GLU A 378 -30.71 -28.33 5.28
C GLU A 378 -29.99 -27.59 4.14
N GLU A 379 -30.72 -27.03 3.18
CA GLU A 379 -30.18 -26.29 2.05
C GLU A 379 -29.50 -24.98 2.47
N ASP A 380 -30.11 -24.26 3.41
CA ASP A 380 -29.58 -23.01 3.94
C ASP A 380 -28.36 -23.29 4.83
N ARG A 381 -28.41 -24.32 5.68
CA ARG A 381 -27.25 -24.81 6.45
C ARG A 381 -26.08 -25.15 5.55
N LYS A 382 -26.33 -25.93 4.49
CA LYS A 382 -25.31 -26.30 3.51
C LYS A 382 -24.71 -25.07 2.84
N THR A 383 -25.53 -24.10 2.47
CA THR A 383 -25.08 -22.82 1.87
C THR A 383 -24.15 -22.06 2.81
N ILE A 384 -24.45 -22.02 4.11
CA ILE A 384 -23.63 -21.38 5.14
C ILE A 384 -22.28 -22.10 5.27
N ASP A 385 -22.32 -23.41 5.44
CA ASP A 385 -21.12 -24.24 5.60
C ASP A 385 -20.17 -24.09 4.40
N ASP A 386 -20.72 -24.15 3.19
CA ASP A 386 -19.95 -24.04 1.95
C ASP A 386 -19.33 -22.65 1.75
N LEU A 387 -20.11 -21.58 1.99
CA LEU A 387 -19.63 -20.20 1.84
C LEU A 387 -18.70 -19.75 2.97
N TRP A 388 -18.69 -20.45 4.10
CA TRP A 388 -17.70 -20.25 5.16
C TRP A 388 -16.47 -21.15 5.02
N ALA A 389 -16.56 -22.31 4.37
CA ALA A 389 -15.42 -23.20 4.13
C ALA A 389 -14.57 -22.81 2.91
N TRP A 390 -15.14 -22.12 1.92
CA TRP A 390 -14.45 -21.60 0.73
C TRP A 390 -13.83 -22.67 -0.18
N ASP A 391 -14.25 -23.92 -0.04
CA ASP A 391 -13.63 -25.09 -0.67
C ASP A 391 -14.53 -25.76 -1.72
N VAL A 392 -15.69 -25.16 -2.02
CA VAL A 392 -16.59 -25.60 -3.08
C VAL A 392 -16.94 -24.44 -4.01
N PRO A 393 -17.19 -24.73 -5.31
CA PRO A 393 -17.71 -23.73 -6.24
C PRO A 393 -19.15 -23.33 -5.90
N VAL A 394 -19.58 -22.19 -6.43
CA VAL A 394 -20.98 -21.77 -6.36
C VAL A 394 -21.66 -21.93 -7.72
N VAL A 395 -22.93 -22.31 -7.71
CA VAL A 395 -23.75 -22.47 -8.92
C VAL A 395 -24.78 -21.37 -8.97
N VAL A 396 -24.76 -20.57 -10.04
CA VAL A 396 -25.73 -19.51 -10.31
C VAL A 396 -26.26 -19.70 -11.72
N ASP A 397 -27.58 -19.79 -11.87
CA ASP A 397 -28.27 -20.03 -13.15
C ASP A 397 -27.73 -21.26 -13.92
N GLY A 398 -27.41 -22.33 -13.20
CA GLY A 398 -26.88 -23.58 -13.76
C GLY A 398 -25.42 -23.50 -14.21
N LYS A 399 -24.73 -22.37 -13.96
CA LYS A 399 -23.31 -22.18 -14.25
C LYS A 399 -22.49 -22.22 -12.97
N GLU A 400 -21.40 -22.98 -13.03
CA GLU A 400 -20.47 -23.16 -11.92
C GLU A 400 -19.38 -22.08 -11.94
N TYR A 401 -19.10 -21.51 -10.77
CA TYR A 401 -18.06 -20.51 -10.54
C TYR A 401 -17.10 -21.01 -9.45
N PRO A 402 -15.84 -21.36 -9.79
CA PRO A 402 -14.86 -21.81 -8.80
C PRO A 402 -14.49 -20.68 -7.84
N TRP A 403 -14.12 -21.01 -6.61
CA TRP A 403 -13.62 -20.01 -5.65
C TRP A 403 -12.32 -19.38 -6.17
N ALA A 404 -12.21 -18.05 -6.08
CA ALA A 404 -11.04 -17.31 -6.58
C ALA A 404 -10.26 -16.60 -5.46
N ASP A 405 -10.96 -15.86 -4.59
CA ASP A 405 -10.38 -15.11 -3.48
C ASP A 405 -11.49 -14.72 -2.48
N GLY A 406 -11.15 -14.24 -1.29
CA GLY A 406 -12.16 -13.80 -0.33
C GLY A 406 -11.62 -13.18 0.95
N HIS A 407 -12.55 -12.67 1.75
CA HIS A 407 -12.27 -12.03 3.03
C HIS A 407 -13.22 -12.49 4.12
N VAL A 408 -12.69 -12.58 5.34
CA VAL A 408 -13.47 -12.79 6.56
C VAL A 408 -13.60 -11.44 7.27
N PHE A 409 -14.83 -11.03 7.57
CA PHE A 409 -15.11 -9.92 8.47
C PHE A 409 -15.28 -10.43 9.89
N LYS A 410 -14.37 -10.04 10.79
CA LYS A 410 -14.35 -10.47 12.19
C LYS A 410 -13.74 -9.40 13.10
#